data_AF-A0A5C1NHC6-F1
#
_entry.id   AF-A0A5C1NHC6-F1
#
_cell.length_a   1.000
_cell.length_b   1.000
_cell.length_c   1.000
_cell.angle_alpha   90.00
_cell.angle_beta   90.00
_cell.angle_gamma   90.00
#
_symmetry.space_group_name_H-M   'P 1'
#
loop_
_entity.id
_entity.type
_entity.pdbx_description
1 polymer ?
#
loop_
_entity_poly.entity_id
_entity_poly.type
_entity_poly.pdbx_seq_one_letter_code
_entity_poly.pdbx_strand_id
1 'polypeptide(L)'
;MSQESLIYFRDTLSKYFYDIQLVGYIRPPASFIESAFQQVVKGGASDFNLNRLYPRYRRNFSRIENVFGQKNVSYWNFDTKSFPSGCVVTDFCSRLGIKINQNSIVKVNESLSLPAIKLLYTFRKFSSEINAKNLSIAEDHVLINALSDLKGPKIKFHSSLLRPVLRDNRSSAKWMENRLGYSLERPIDNTSLSIKSEESLLRIGKIPKRWLSEKLDAEYHKKWKQELTPKEIAEWMKLYREKLLLERR
;
A
#
# COMPACT_ATOMS: atom_id res chain seq x y z
N MET A 1 2.19 -17.53 -6.11
CA MET A 1 3.21 -18.29 -6.87
C MET A 1 3.34 -19.67 -6.24
N SER A 2 3.13 -20.73 -7.02
CA SER A 2 3.35 -22.11 -6.56
C SER A 2 4.84 -22.44 -6.57
N GLN A 3 5.23 -23.52 -5.89
CA GLN A 3 6.60 -24.01 -5.95
C GLN A 3 6.98 -24.48 -7.36
N GLU A 4 6.03 -25.10 -8.07
CA GLU A 4 6.21 -25.52 -9.48
C GLU A 4 6.53 -24.34 -10.39
N SER A 5 5.82 -23.21 -10.27
CA SER A 5 6.13 -22.01 -11.06
C SER A 5 7.52 -21.46 -10.76
N LEU A 6 8.00 -21.56 -9.50
CA LEU A 6 9.35 -21.13 -9.13
C LEU A 6 10.42 -22.05 -9.72
N ILE A 7 10.19 -23.37 -9.71
CA ILE A 7 11.09 -24.36 -10.31
C ILE A 7 11.19 -24.10 -11.81
N TYR A 8 10.05 -23.97 -12.49
CA TYR A 8 10.02 -23.65 -13.92
C TYR A 8 10.77 -22.35 -14.23
N PHE A 9 10.60 -21.31 -13.40
CA PHE A 9 11.30 -20.04 -13.57
C PHE A 9 12.82 -20.20 -13.41
N ARG A 10 13.27 -20.90 -12.36
CA ARG A 10 14.70 -21.23 -12.16
C ARG A 10 15.26 -21.98 -13.37
N ASP A 11 14.60 -23.05 -13.79
CA ASP A 11 15.07 -23.91 -14.88
C ASP A 11 15.12 -23.15 -16.22
N THR A 12 14.22 -22.17 -16.40
CA THR A 12 14.25 -21.27 -17.56
C THR A 12 15.47 -20.35 -17.52
N LEU A 13 15.77 -19.74 -16.37
CA LEU A 13 16.94 -18.88 -16.20
C LEU A 13 18.26 -19.65 -16.31
N SER A 14 18.32 -20.87 -15.79
CA SER A 14 19.52 -21.72 -15.81
C SER A 14 19.98 -22.11 -17.22
N LYS A 15 19.14 -21.94 -18.24
CA LYS A 15 19.54 -22.11 -19.65
C LYS A 15 20.47 -21.00 -20.14
N TYR A 16 20.43 -19.84 -19.49
CA TYR A 16 21.13 -18.62 -19.91
C TYR A 16 22.16 -18.14 -18.89
N PHE A 17 21.99 -18.52 -17.61
CA PHE A 17 22.83 -18.03 -16.52
C PHE A 17 23.35 -19.19 -15.67
N TYR A 18 24.66 -19.17 -15.40
CA TYR A 18 25.34 -20.16 -14.54
C TYR A 18 25.20 -19.85 -13.05
N ASP A 19 25.06 -18.57 -12.70
CA ASP A 19 24.83 -18.10 -11.33
C ASP A 19 23.58 -17.21 -11.31
N ILE A 20 22.67 -17.51 -10.38
CA ILE A 20 21.40 -16.80 -10.22
C ILE A 20 21.30 -16.37 -8.76
N GLN A 21 21.47 -15.08 -8.52
CA GLN A 21 21.34 -14.48 -7.20
C GLN A 21 20.02 -13.71 -7.09
N LEU A 22 19.29 -13.97 -6.01
CA LEU A 22 18.04 -13.29 -5.70
C LEU A 22 18.25 -12.32 -4.56
N VAL A 23 17.65 -11.14 -4.67
CA VAL A 23 17.68 -10.12 -3.62
C VAL A 23 16.27 -9.68 -3.28
N GLY A 24 15.91 -9.75 -2.00
CA GLY A 24 14.63 -9.30 -1.48
C GLY A 24 14.77 -8.15 -0.49
N TYR A 25 14.12 -7.02 -0.76
CA TYR A 25 13.99 -5.95 0.23
C TYR A 25 12.85 -6.22 1.21
N ILE A 26 13.17 -6.23 2.50
CA ILE A 26 12.24 -6.57 3.58
C ILE A 26 11.82 -5.31 4.33
N ARG A 27 10.52 -5.02 4.30
CA ARG A 27 9.91 -3.93 5.09
C ARG A 27 9.52 -4.43 6.48
N PRO A 28 9.64 -3.63 7.54
CA PRO A 28 9.01 -3.93 8.82
C PRO A 28 7.50 -4.23 8.66
N PRO A 29 6.94 -5.24 9.37
CA PRO A 29 5.56 -5.68 9.20
C PRO A 29 4.51 -4.57 9.27
N ALA A 30 4.63 -3.64 10.23
CA ALA A 30 3.67 -2.54 10.39
C ALA A 30 3.62 -1.65 9.13
N SER A 31 4.79 -1.21 8.65
CA SER A 31 4.90 -0.39 7.43
C SER A 31 4.52 -1.16 6.18
N PHE A 32 4.75 -2.48 6.14
CA PHE A 32 4.25 -3.33 5.07
C PHE A 32 2.72 -3.36 5.05
N ILE A 33 2.06 -3.60 6.20
CA ILE A 33 0.60 -3.65 6.32
C ILE A 33 -0.03 -2.32 5.89
N GLU A 34 0.53 -1.19 6.31
CA GLU A 34 0.10 0.16 5.88
C GLU A 34 0.16 0.33 4.35
N SER A 35 1.26 -0.10 3.74
CA SER A 35 1.44 -0.05 2.28
C SER A 35 0.49 -1.03 1.57
N ALA A 36 0.36 -2.25 2.06
CA ALA A 36 -0.49 -3.29 1.48
C ALA A 36 -1.96 -2.88 1.55
N PHE A 37 -2.40 -2.27 2.65
CA PHE A 37 -3.75 -1.74 2.80
C PHE A 37 -4.06 -0.70 1.72
N GLN A 38 -3.17 0.26 1.47
CA GLN A 38 -3.37 1.24 0.39
C GLN A 38 -3.49 0.57 -0.98
N GLN A 39 -2.66 -0.44 -1.25
CA GLN A 39 -2.67 -1.14 -2.54
C GLN A 39 -3.98 -1.90 -2.75
N VAL A 40 -4.48 -2.64 -1.75
CA VAL A 40 -5.75 -3.35 -1.90
C VAL A 40 -6.93 -2.39 -2.04
N VAL A 41 -6.94 -1.26 -1.31
CA VAL A 41 -8.02 -0.25 -1.42
C VAL A 41 -8.02 0.43 -2.79
N LYS A 42 -6.84 0.72 -3.35
CA LYS A 42 -6.72 1.19 -4.74
C LYS A 42 -7.20 0.18 -5.75
N GLY A 43 -6.88 -1.10 -5.53
CA GLY A 43 -7.38 -2.23 -6.30
C GLY A 43 -8.86 -2.54 -6.08
N GLY A 44 -9.60 -1.69 -5.34
CA GLY A 44 -11.04 -1.79 -5.18
C GLY A 44 -11.52 -2.58 -3.96
N ALA A 45 -10.62 -3.08 -3.11
CA ALA A 45 -11.00 -3.82 -1.92
C ALA A 45 -11.66 -2.93 -0.86
N SER A 46 -12.65 -3.48 -0.18
CA SER A 46 -13.41 -2.86 0.92
C SER A 46 -13.43 -3.69 2.21
N ASP A 47 -12.58 -4.73 2.28
CA ASP A 47 -12.43 -5.60 3.46
C ASP A 47 -11.42 -4.98 4.43
N PHE A 48 -11.82 -4.82 5.71
CA PHE A 48 -10.96 -4.34 6.78
C PHE A 48 -10.35 -5.50 7.57
N ASN A 49 -9.40 -6.22 6.96
CA ASN A 49 -8.72 -7.34 7.61
C ASN A 49 -7.20 -7.22 7.52
N LEU A 50 -6.59 -6.63 8.56
CA LEU A 50 -5.13 -6.42 8.59
C LEU A 50 -4.32 -7.73 8.68
N ASN A 51 -4.89 -8.81 9.22
CA ASN A 51 -4.19 -10.09 9.29
C ASN A 51 -3.96 -10.71 7.90
N ARG A 52 -4.88 -10.45 6.96
CA ARG A 52 -4.72 -10.85 5.55
C ARG A 52 -3.56 -10.12 4.86
N LEU A 53 -3.21 -8.94 5.35
CA LEU A 53 -2.17 -8.06 4.80
C LEU A 53 -0.78 -8.30 5.41
N TYR A 54 -0.65 -9.21 6.38
CA TYR A 54 0.65 -9.56 6.93
C TYR A 54 1.56 -10.16 5.82
N PRO A 55 2.86 -9.80 5.74
CA PRO A 55 3.75 -10.20 4.64
C PRO A 55 4.04 -11.71 4.59
N ARG A 56 3.75 -12.46 5.66
CA ARG A 56 3.89 -13.93 5.76
C ARG A 56 5.28 -14.40 5.32
N TYR A 57 6.32 -13.80 5.90
CA TYR A 57 7.72 -13.99 5.48
C TYR A 57 8.10 -15.44 5.27
N ARG A 58 8.01 -16.27 6.32
CA ARG A 58 8.43 -17.68 6.25
C ARG A 58 7.74 -18.42 5.11
N ARG A 59 6.42 -18.27 4.99
CA ARG A 59 5.62 -18.96 3.96
C ARG A 59 6.02 -18.57 2.54
N ASN A 60 6.30 -17.29 2.32
CA ASN A 60 6.57 -16.75 0.99
C ASN A 60 8.05 -16.96 0.59
N PHE A 61 8.98 -16.79 1.52
CA PHE A 61 10.41 -16.79 1.24
C PHE A 61 11.08 -18.16 1.39
N SER A 62 10.59 -19.06 2.26
CA SER A 62 11.18 -20.39 2.39
C SER A 62 11.08 -21.21 1.08
N ARG A 63 10.01 -21.01 0.31
CA ARG A 63 9.83 -21.68 -0.99
C ARG A 63 10.86 -21.20 -2.00
N ILE A 64 11.21 -19.92 -1.97
CA ILE A 64 12.23 -19.33 -2.84
C ILE A 64 13.60 -19.91 -2.45
N GLU A 65 13.92 -19.92 -1.15
CA GLU A 65 15.16 -20.55 -0.63
C GLU A 65 15.26 -22.03 -0.99
N ASN A 66 14.15 -22.77 -0.94
CA ASN A 66 14.13 -24.19 -1.31
C ASN A 66 14.43 -24.44 -2.80
N VAL A 67 14.03 -23.51 -3.68
CA VAL A 67 14.18 -23.68 -5.13
C VAL A 67 15.54 -23.18 -5.61
N PHE A 68 15.95 -22.00 -5.16
CA PHE A 68 17.18 -21.32 -5.61
C PHE A 68 18.39 -21.62 -4.71
N GLY A 69 18.18 -22.19 -3.53
CA GLY A 69 19.20 -22.42 -2.52
C GLY A 69 19.37 -21.19 -1.62
N GLN A 70 19.40 -21.40 -0.30
CA GLN A 70 19.48 -20.31 0.68
C GLN A 70 20.69 -19.39 0.46
N LYS A 71 21.84 -19.92 0.04
CA LYS A 71 23.06 -19.14 -0.22
C LYS A 71 22.91 -18.15 -1.39
N ASN A 72 21.98 -18.42 -2.29
CA ASN A 72 21.71 -17.61 -3.47
C ASN A 72 20.61 -16.58 -3.23
N VAL A 73 20.08 -16.47 -2.01
CA VAL A 73 19.02 -15.53 -1.66
C VAL A 73 19.52 -14.59 -0.57
N SER A 74 19.63 -13.31 -0.91
CA SER A 74 20.00 -12.23 0.01
C SER A 74 18.79 -11.38 0.38
N TYR A 75 18.74 -10.94 1.64
CA TYR A 75 17.69 -10.05 2.12
C TYR A 75 18.28 -8.74 2.63
N TRP A 76 17.71 -7.62 2.18
CA TRP A 76 18.16 -6.28 2.56
C TRP A 76 17.06 -5.52 3.28
N ASN A 77 17.44 -4.61 4.19
CA ASN A 77 16.47 -3.77 4.89
C ASN A 77 15.79 -2.82 3.90
N PHE A 78 14.46 -2.75 3.92
CA PHE A 78 13.76 -1.66 3.27
C PHE A 78 13.61 -0.48 4.24
N ASP A 79 14.60 0.40 4.24
CA ASP A 79 14.57 1.66 4.98
C ASP A 79 14.99 2.81 4.08
N THR A 80 14.01 3.59 3.64
CA THR A 80 14.25 4.73 2.76
C THR A 80 15.16 5.78 3.38
N LYS A 81 15.29 5.84 4.72
CA LYS A 81 16.21 6.79 5.37
C LYS A 81 17.67 6.39 5.22
N SER A 82 17.96 5.10 5.05
CA SER A 82 19.33 4.62 4.83
C SER A 82 19.71 4.57 3.35
N PHE A 83 18.75 4.73 2.44
CA PHE A 83 19.02 4.65 1.01
C PHE A 83 19.65 5.94 0.48
N PRO A 84 20.62 5.86 -0.45
CA PRO A 84 21.13 7.03 -1.16
C PRO A 84 19.98 7.82 -1.80
N SER A 85 19.88 9.12 -1.47
CA SER A 85 18.81 10.01 -1.94
C SER A 85 17.38 9.48 -1.69
N GLY A 86 17.23 8.59 -0.69
CA GLY A 86 15.98 7.92 -0.35
C GLY A 86 15.43 6.99 -1.44
N CYS A 87 16.28 6.47 -2.33
CA CYS A 87 15.85 5.68 -3.48
C CYS A 87 16.34 4.22 -3.41
N VAL A 88 15.39 3.27 -3.44
CA VAL A 88 15.70 1.83 -3.42
C VAL A 88 16.47 1.38 -4.67
N VAL A 89 16.22 2.01 -5.82
CA VAL A 89 16.93 1.70 -7.08
C VAL A 89 18.40 2.09 -6.95
N THR A 90 18.68 3.27 -6.41
CA THR A 90 20.06 3.72 -6.15
C THR A 90 20.76 2.85 -5.13
N ASP A 91 20.08 2.45 -4.03
CA ASP A 91 20.63 1.50 -3.05
C ASP A 91 20.96 0.15 -3.70
N PHE A 92 20.04 -0.39 -4.52
CA PHE A 92 20.23 -1.65 -5.22
C PHE A 92 21.43 -1.61 -6.16
N CYS A 93 21.50 -0.59 -7.01
CA CYS A 93 22.60 -0.43 -7.95
C CYS A 93 23.94 -0.21 -7.23
N SER A 94 23.95 0.58 -6.15
CA SER A 94 25.17 0.80 -5.35
C SER A 94 25.69 -0.49 -4.73
N ARG A 95 24.82 -1.34 -4.18
CA ARG A 95 25.22 -2.63 -3.57
C ARG A 95 25.80 -3.62 -4.57
N LEU A 96 25.33 -3.56 -5.83
CA LEU A 96 25.78 -4.42 -6.91
C LEU A 96 26.85 -3.79 -7.80
N GLY A 97 27.31 -2.57 -7.50
CA GLY A 97 28.29 -1.84 -8.32
C GLY A 97 27.77 -1.44 -9.71
N ILE A 98 26.45 -1.41 -9.91
CA ILE A 98 25.82 -1.04 -11.19
C ILE A 98 25.81 0.49 -11.31
N LYS A 99 26.40 1.02 -12.39
CA LYS A 99 26.37 2.45 -12.69
C LYS A 99 25.05 2.80 -13.39
N ILE A 100 24.31 3.77 -12.84
CA ILE A 100 23.07 4.29 -13.43
C ILE A 100 23.13 5.82 -13.53
N ASN A 101 22.50 6.37 -14.56
CA ASN A 101 22.30 7.80 -14.66
C ASN A 101 21.18 8.22 -13.70
N GLN A 102 21.45 9.15 -12.78
CA GLN A 102 20.43 9.60 -11.84
C GLN A 102 19.21 10.25 -12.52
N ASN A 103 19.42 10.84 -13.71
CA ASN A 103 18.35 11.48 -14.48
C ASN A 103 17.35 10.48 -15.08
N SER A 104 17.68 9.18 -15.13
CA SER A 104 16.75 8.14 -15.59
C SER A 104 15.86 7.59 -14.47
N ILE A 105 16.05 8.03 -13.22
CA ILE A 105 15.27 7.54 -12.08
C ILE A 105 13.98 8.34 -11.97
N VAL A 106 12.88 7.75 -12.42
CA VAL A 106 11.54 8.31 -12.23
C VAL A 106 11.01 7.94 -10.85
N LYS A 107 10.83 8.94 -9.97
CA LYS A 107 10.12 8.74 -8.70
C LYS A 107 8.63 8.99 -8.89
N VAL A 108 7.83 7.94 -8.77
CA VAL A 108 6.37 8.07 -8.67
C VAL A 108 6.02 8.06 -7.18
N ASN A 109 5.46 9.16 -6.65
CA ASN A 109 4.98 9.22 -5.28
C ASN A 109 3.66 8.43 -5.17
N GLU A 110 3.79 7.11 -5.06
CA GLU A 110 2.64 6.23 -5.16
C GLU A 110 1.71 6.25 -3.94
N SER A 111 2.11 6.70 -2.75
CA SER A 111 1.23 6.62 -1.57
C SER A 111 0.20 7.75 -1.54
N LEU A 112 -1.07 7.40 -1.33
CA LEU A 112 -2.13 8.38 -1.04
C LEU A 112 -2.00 8.85 0.42
N SER A 113 -2.47 10.07 0.68
CA SER A 113 -2.59 10.59 2.04
C SER A 113 -3.70 9.87 2.82
N LEU A 114 -3.68 9.95 4.15
CA LEU A 114 -4.74 9.41 5.00
C LEU A 114 -6.12 9.99 4.63
N PRO A 115 -6.32 11.31 4.45
CA PRO A 115 -7.58 11.85 3.96
C PRO A 115 -8.04 11.24 2.62
N ALA A 116 -7.12 11.07 1.67
CA ALA A 116 -7.41 10.47 0.37
C ALA A 116 -7.80 8.99 0.47
N ILE A 117 -7.08 8.21 1.28
CA ILE A 117 -7.41 6.80 1.53
C ILE A 117 -8.76 6.66 2.24
N LYS A 118 -9.09 7.54 3.18
CA LYS A 118 -10.39 7.54 3.85
C LYS A 118 -11.55 7.73 2.86
N LEU A 119 -11.43 8.71 1.95
CA LEU A 119 -12.42 8.92 0.89
C LEU A 119 -12.54 7.72 -0.04
N LEU A 120 -11.40 7.21 -0.53
CA LEU A 120 -11.37 6.06 -1.44
C LEU A 120 -11.97 4.82 -0.79
N TYR A 121 -11.56 4.50 0.44
CA TYR A 121 -12.09 3.36 1.18
C TYR A 121 -13.59 3.45 1.39
N THR A 122 -14.08 4.62 1.81
CA THR A 122 -15.51 4.87 2.02
C THR A 122 -16.29 4.66 0.73
N PHE A 123 -15.79 5.19 -0.40
CA PHE A 123 -16.37 4.94 -1.70
C PHE A 123 -16.43 3.43 -2.03
N ARG A 124 -15.32 2.69 -1.90
CA ARG A 124 -15.29 1.24 -2.18
C ARG A 124 -16.22 0.43 -1.26
N LYS A 125 -16.37 0.86 0.00
CA LYS A 125 -17.21 0.18 0.98
C LYS A 125 -18.69 0.23 0.60
N PHE A 126 -19.15 1.38 0.10
CA PHE A 126 -20.57 1.59 -0.19
C PHE A 126 -20.89 1.54 -1.71
N SER A 127 -19.90 1.45 -2.60
CA SER A 127 -20.12 1.41 -4.05
C SER A 127 -20.93 0.19 -4.51
N SER A 128 -20.78 -0.97 -3.85
CA SER A 128 -21.59 -2.16 -4.14
C SER A 128 -23.06 -1.98 -3.79
N GLU A 129 -23.37 -1.17 -2.77
CA GLU A 129 -24.74 -0.84 -2.38
C GLU A 129 -25.36 0.22 -3.31
N ILE A 130 -24.53 1.06 -3.95
CA ILE A 130 -24.96 2.21 -4.77
C ILE A 130 -25.08 1.84 -6.28
N ASN A 131 -25.12 0.54 -6.62
CA ASN A 131 -25.15 0.03 -8.00
C ASN A 131 -24.02 0.59 -8.90
N ALA A 132 -22.87 0.93 -8.32
CA ALA A 132 -21.69 1.27 -9.10
C ALA A 132 -21.09 -0.03 -9.67
N LYS A 133 -21.56 -0.44 -10.86
CA LYS A 133 -21.08 -1.63 -11.59
C LYS A 133 -19.55 -1.59 -11.77
N ASN A 134 -18.97 -2.80 -11.93
CA ASN A 134 -17.57 -3.10 -12.24
C ASN A 134 -16.82 -1.95 -12.93
N LEU A 135 -15.99 -1.27 -12.13
CA LEU A 135 -15.17 -0.15 -12.56
C LEU A 135 -14.11 -0.67 -13.52
N SER A 136 -13.93 -0.01 -14.67
CA SER A 136 -12.78 -0.33 -15.51
C SER A 136 -11.50 0.16 -14.82
N ILE A 137 -10.39 -0.53 -15.04
CA ILE A 137 -9.07 -0.17 -14.48
C ILE A 137 -8.72 1.29 -14.83
N ALA A 138 -9.02 1.72 -16.06
CA ALA A 138 -8.75 3.07 -16.53
C ALA A 138 -9.52 4.13 -15.72
N GLU A 139 -10.82 3.94 -15.49
CA GLU A 139 -11.65 4.86 -14.70
C GLU A 139 -11.19 4.94 -13.23
N ASP A 140 -10.77 3.81 -12.66
CA ASP A 140 -10.21 3.75 -11.32
C ASP A 140 -8.92 4.57 -11.19
N HIS A 141 -8.04 4.50 -12.20
CA HIS A 141 -6.83 5.31 -12.24
C HIS A 141 -7.13 6.81 -12.27
N VAL A 142 -8.19 7.26 -12.95
CA VAL A 142 -8.56 8.68 -12.99
C VAL A 142 -8.90 9.19 -11.58
N LEU A 143 -9.75 8.45 -10.86
CA LEU A 143 -10.13 8.81 -9.50
C LEU A 143 -8.93 8.78 -8.54
N ILE A 144 -8.10 7.74 -8.60
CA ILE A 144 -6.91 7.61 -7.74
C ILE A 144 -5.92 8.75 -8.00
N ASN A 145 -5.70 9.12 -9.27
CA ASN A 145 -4.81 10.24 -9.62
C ASN A 145 -5.36 11.56 -9.07
N ALA A 146 -6.66 11.82 -9.22
CA ALA A 146 -7.29 13.03 -8.68
C ALA A 146 -7.19 13.11 -7.15
N LEU A 147 -7.30 11.96 -6.44
CA LEU A 147 -7.13 11.90 -4.99
C LEU A 147 -5.68 12.15 -4.52
N SER A 148 -4.68 12.04 -5.40
CA SER A 148 -3.28 12.31 -5.04
C SER A 148 -3.00 13.80 -4.76
N ASP A 149 -3.88 14.69 -5.22
CA ASP A 149 -3.83 16.11 -4.92
C ASP A 149 -4.20 16.43 -3.47
N LEU A 150 -5.01 15.57 -2.84
CA LEU A 150 -5.44 15.75 -1.46
C LEU A 150 -4.28 15.48 -0.50
N LYS A 151 -3.64 16.55 -0.03
CA LYS A 151 -2.50 16.48 0.89
C LYS A 151 -2.92 16.11 2.30
N GLY A 152 -2.00 15.49 3.03
CA GLY A 152 -2.20 15.07 4.40
C GLY A 152 -1.13 14.09 4.87
N PRO A 153 -1.17 13.68 6.14
CA PRO A 153 -0.24 12.69 6.67
C PRO A 153 -0.44 11.34 5.97
N LYS A 154 0.58 10.47 6.02
CA LYS A 154 0.46 9.08 5.57
C LYS A 154 -0.46 8.30 6.51
N ILE A 155 -1.05 7.21 6.00
CA ILE A 155 -1.78 6.26 6.83
C ILE A 155 -0.87 5.66 7.90
N LYS A 156 -1.39 5.57 9.12
CA LYS A 156 -0.82 4.85 10.26
C LYS A 156 -1.91 4.08 10.97
N PHE A 157 -1.64 2.82 11.29
CA PHE A 157 -2.54 2.00 12.11
C PHE A 157 -2.13 2.08 13.57
N HIS A 158 -3.11 2.23 14.44
CA HIS A 158 -2.90 2.30 15.87
C HIS A 158 -2.40 0.95 16.41
N SER A 159 -1.61 0.97 17.50
CA SER A 159 -1.06 -0.25 18.09
C SER A 159 -2.11 -1.26 18.52
N SER A 160 -3.32 -0.83 18.88
CA SER A 160 -4.43 -1.72 19.21
C SER A 160 -4.84 -2.65 18.06
N LEU A 161 -4.67 -2.21 16.81
CA LEU A 161 -4.95 -3.03 15.62
C LEU A 161 -3.75 -3.87 15.20
N LEU A 162 -2.54 -3.30 15.27
CA LEU A 162 -1.34 -3.97 14.78
C LEU A 162 -0.79 -5.01 15.77
N ARG A 163 -0.78 -4.72 17.08
CA ARG A 163 -0.18 -5.61 18.09
C ARG A 163 -0.71 -7.04 18.04
N PRO A 164 -2.04 -7.30 17.92
CA PRO A 164 -2.54 -8.66 17.78
C PRO A 164 -1.98 -9.37 16.53
N VAL A 165 -2.03 -8.71 15.37
CA VAL A 165 -1.50 -9.28 14.11
C VAL A 165 -0.01 -9.59 14.21
N LEU A 166 0.79 -8.68 14.80
CA LEU A 166 2.23 -8.87 14.95
C LEU A 166 2.56 -9.99 15.94
N ARG A 167 1.86 -10.06 17.06
CA ARG A 167 2.02 -11.11 18.06
C ARG A 167 1.72 -12.48 17.45
N ASP A 168 0.59 -12.61 16.78
CA ASP A 168 0.14 -13.88 16.21
C ASP A 168 1.06 -14.38 15.08
N ASN A 169 1.85 -13.48 14.47
CA ASN A 169 2.81 -13.81 13.41
C ASN A 169 4.29 -13.68 13.85
N ARG A 170 4.58 -13.61 15.16
CA ARG A 170 5.94 -13.36 15.68
C ARG A 170 6.97 -14.37 15.19
N SER A 171 6.59 -15.65 15.09
CA SER A 171 7.48 -16.71 14.59
C SER A 171 7.91 -16.49 13.13
N SER A 172 7.02 -15.95 12.30
CA SER A 172 7.30 -15.61 10.91
C SER A 172 8.22 -14.39 10.80
N ALA A 173 8.03 -13.37 11.64
CA ALA A 173 8.95 -12.24 11.75
C ALA A 173 10.34 -12.69 12.19
N LYS A 174 10.43 -13.48 13.26
CA LYS A 174 11.71 -13.96 13.79
C LYS A 174 12.50 -14.80 12.78
N TRP A 175 11.81 -15.61 11.98
CA TRP A 175 12.42 -16.37 10.88
C TRP A 175 13.15 -15.46 9.88
N MET A 176 12.59 -14.28 9.58
CA MET A 176 13.18 -13.30 8.67
C MET A 176 14.29 -12.49 9.35
N GLU A 177 14.11 -12.10 10.61
CA GLU A 177 15.14 -11.41 11.40
C GLU A 177 16.43 -12.22 11.49
N ASN A 178 16.33 -13.53 11.66
CA ASN A 178 17.50 -14.43 11.66
C ASN A 178 18.27 -14.41 10.34
N ARG A 179 17.62 -14.07 9.22
CA ARG A 179 18.25 -13.94 7.89
C ARG A 179 18.81 -12.54 7.65
N LEU A 180 18.13 -11.52 8.19
CA LEU A 180 18.56 -10.13 8.09
C LEU A 180 19.71 -9.79 9.05
N GLY A 181 19.82 -10.50 10.17
CA GLY A 181 20.79 -10.21 11.23
C GLY A 181 20.37 -9.10 12.20
N TYR A 182 19.14 -8.59 12.11
CA TYR A 182 18.61 -7.55 13.01
C TYR A 182 17.09 -7.62 13.15
N SER A 183 16.55 -6.89 14.13
CA SER A 183 15.12 -6.86 14.46
C SER A 183 14.30 -6.06 13.45
N LEU A 184 13.13 -6.60 13.09
CA LEU A 184 12.13 -5.91 12.27
C LEU A 184 11.11 -5.13 13.11
N GLU A 185 11.23 -5.17 14.44
CA GLU A 185 10.39 -4.39 15.34
C GLU A 185 10.63 -2.89 15.14
N ARG A 186 9.54 -2.13 15.08
CA ARG A 186 9.56 -0.67 14.95
C ARG A 186 8.53 -0.06 15.89
N PRO A 187 8.75 1.17 16.37
CA PRO A 187 7.74 1.90 17.12
C PRO A 187 6.44 1.97 16.31
N ILE A 188 5.33 1.61 16.95
CA ILE A 188 3.99 1.70 16.36
C ILE A 188 3.36 3.01 16.80
N ASP A 189 2.73 3.69 15.86
CA ASP A 189 2.06 4.96 16.09
C ASP A 189 0.84 4.79 17.04
N ASN A 190 0.71 5.72 17.97
CA ASN A 190 -0.40 5.80 18.94
C ASN A 190 -1.05 7.19 18.94
N THR A 191 -0.77 8.02 17.95
CA THR A 191 -1.34 9.36 17.82
C THR A 191 -2.84 9.31 17.57
N SER A 192 -3.51 10.43 17.84
CA SER A 192 -4.94 10.63 17.55
C SER A 192 -5.30 10.50 16.07
N LEU A 193 -4.33 10.65 15.16
CA LEU A 193 -4.50 10.49 13.72
C LEU A 193 -4.43 9.04 13.24
N SER A 194 -3.92 8.13 14.08
CA SER A 194 -3.82 6.71 13.74
C SER A 194 -5.19 6.05 13.68
N ILE A 195 -5.39 5.16 12.71
CA ILE A 195 -6.63 4.41 12.54
C ILE A 195 -6.75 3.36 13.65
N LYS A 196 -7.82 3.45 14.44
CA LYS A 196 -8.09 2.54 15.58
C LYS A 196 -9.09 1.43 15.26
N SER A 197 -9.90 1.61 14.23
CA SER A 197 -10.94 0.69 13.78
C SER A 197 -11.41 1.04 12.36
N GLU A 198 -12.29 0.23 11.77
CA GLU A 198 -12.90 0.54 10.47
C GLU A 198 -13.77 1.82 10.56
N GLU A 199 -14.50 2.01 11.66
CA GLU A 199 -15.32 3.20 11.89
C GLU A 199 -14.47 4.48 11.92
N SER A 200 -13.24 4.40 12.46
CA SER A 200 -12.28 5.51 12.43
C SER A 200 -11.86 5.87 11.00
N LEU A 201 -11.79 4.89 10.11
CA LEU A 201 -11.49 5.08 8.69
C LEU A 201 -12.68 5.71 7.95
N LEU A 202 -13.91 5.27 8.27
CA LEU A 202 -15.16 5.82 7.72
C LEU A 202 -15.52 7.20 8.26
N ARG A 203 -14.91 7.66 9.37
CA ARG A 203 -15.07 9.01 9.88
C ARG A 203 -14.23 10.01 9.08
N ILE A 204 -14.91 10.79 8.22
CA ILE A 204 -14.30 11.76 7.31
C ILE A 204 -14.22 13.14 7.96
N GLY A 205 -12.99 13.66 8.09
CA GLY A 205 -12.74 14.97 8.70
C GLY A 205 -13.15 16.16 7.81
N LYS A 206 -13.07 17.37 8.36
CA LYS A 206 -13.44 18.61 7.66
C LYS A 206 -12.65 18.85 6.37
N ILE A 207 -11.33 18.59 6.38
CA ILE A 207 -10.43 18.80 5.24
C ILE A 207 -10.87 17.98 4.01
N PRO A 208 -10.98 16.64 4.07
CA PRO A 208 -11.46 15.86 2.93
C PRO A 208 -12.89 16.20 2.51
N LYS A 209 -13.81 16.51 3.44
CA LYS A 209 -15.18 16.95 3.10
C LYS A 209 -15.18 18.24 2.28
N ARG A 210 -14.44 19.25 2.74
CA ARG A 210 -14.31 20.53 2.06
C ARG A 210 -13.70 20.34 0.67
N TRP A 211 -12.59 19.60 0.59
CA TRP A 211 -11.93 19.31 -0.70
C TRP A 211 -12.88 18.65 -1.70
N LEU A 212 -13.62 17.62 -1.28
CA LEU A 212 -14.57 16.93 -2.15
C LEU A 212 -15.69 17.88 -2.61
N SER A 213 -16.20 18.72 -1.72
CA SER A 213 -17.23 19.71 -2.06
C SER A 213 -16.75 20.73 -3.10
N GLU A 214 -15.49 21.18 -3.03
CA GLU A 214 -14.90 22.12 -3.98
C GLU A 214 -14.71 21.50 -5.38
N LYS A 215 -14.59 20.17 -5.45
CA LYS A 215 -14.46 19.44 -6.71
C LYS A 215 -15.80 19.17 -7.40
N LEU A 216 -16.91 19.24 -6.68
CA LEU A 216 -18.25 19.08 -7.21
C LEU A 216 -18.78 20.43 -7.74
N ASP A 217 -19.58 21.15 -6.94
CA ASP A 217 -20.15 22.45 -7.28
C ASP A 217 -20.53 23.28 -6.02
N ALA A 218 -21.13 24.45 -6.25
CA ALA A 218 -21.51 25.40 -5.20
C ALA A 218 -22.59 24.88 -4.23
N GLU A 219 -23.45 23.94 -4.64
CA GLU A 219 -24.46 23.33 -3.77
C GLU A 219 -23.80 22.46 -2.70
N TYR A 220 -22.85 21.60 -3.10
CA TYR A 220 -22.08 20.75 -2.19
C TYR A 220 -21.19 21.59 -1.25
N HIS A 221 -20.66 22.71 -1.74
CA HIS A 221 -19.86 23.62 -0.92
C HIS A 221 -20.65 24.23 0.25
N LYS A 222 -21.98 24.34 0.16
CA LYS A 222 -22.81 24.78 1.30
C LYS A 222 -23.01 23.67 2.34
N LYS A 223 -22.91 22.41 1.93
CA LYS A 223 -23.22 21.23 2.75
C LYS A 223 -22.01 20.61 3.46
N TRP A 224 -20.77 20.92 3.08
CA TRP A 224 -19.59 20.22 3.65
C TRP A 224 -19.40 20.35 5.17
N LYS A 225 -19.94 21.43 5.76
CA LYS A 225 -19.92 21.67 7.22
C LYS A 225 -20.90 20.79 7.98
N GLN A 226 -21.88 20.20 7.30
CA GLN A 226 -22.86 19.31 7.90
C GLN A 226 -22.20 17.98 8.30
N GLU A 227 -22.84 17.27 9.22
CA GLU A 227 -22.49 15.88 9.49
C GLU A 227 -23.01 15.04 8.32
N LEU A 228 -22.10 14.37 7.64
CA LEU A 228 -22.40 13.51 6.50
C LEU A 228 -22.10 12.07 6.93
N THR A 229 -23.06 11.20 6.68
CA THR A 229 -22.89 9.76 6.83
C THR A 229 -21.83 9.24 5.84
N PRO A 230 -21.20 8.10 6.13
CA PRO A 230 -20.28 7.47 5.17
C PRO A 230 -20.92 7.18 3.80
N LYS A 231 -22.24 6.90 3.77
CA LYS A 231 -23.00 6.67 2.53
C LYS A 231 -23.10 7.94 1.69
N GLU A 232 -23.46 9.06 2.28
CA GLU A 232 -23.51 10.36 1.58
C GLU A 232 -22.13 10.76 1.04
N ILE A 233 -21.04 10.49 1.79
CA ILE A 233 -19.67 10.71 1.28
C ILE A 233 -19.38 9.82 0.06
N ALA A 234 -19.80 8.55 0.10
CA ALA A 234 -19.61 7.65 -1.03
C ALA A 234 -20.40 8.11 -2.27
N GLU A 235 -21.60 8.65 -2.09
CA GLU A 235 -22.38 9.27 -3.17
C GLU A 235 -21.67 10.50 -3.75
N TRP A 236 -21.13 11.38 -2.91
CA TRP A 236 -20.34 12.52 -3.37
C TRP A 236 -19.10 12.08 -4.16
N MET A 237 -18.43 11.01 -3.72
CA MET A 237 -17.31 10.42 -4.44
C MET A 237 -17.72 9.82 -5.79
N LYS A 238 -18.91 9.21 -5.87
CA LYS A 238 -19.48 8.70 -7.12
C LYS A 238 -19.71 9.84 -8.12
N LEU A 239 -20.36 10.92 -7.68
CA LEU A 239 -20.60 12.11 -8.51
C LEU A 239 -19.29 12.74 -9.00
N TYR A 240 -18.30 12.84 -8.10
CA TYR A 240 -17.01 13.39 -8.48
C TYR A 240 -16.31 12.52 -9.53
N ARG A 241 -16.37 11.20 -9.38
CA ARG A 241 -15.87 10.27 -10.40
C ARG A 241 -16.59 10.48 -11.74
N GLU A 242 -17.92 10.54 -11.76
CA GLU A 242 -18.70 10.75 -12.98
C GLU A 242 -18.29 12.06 -13.68
N LYS A 243 -18.12 13.15 -12.92
CA LYS A 243 -17.60 14.42 -13.43
C LYS A 243 -16.22 14.28 -14.08
N LEU A 244 -15.26 13.61 -13.41
CA LEU A 244 -13.91 13.39 -13.96
C LEU A 244 -13.92 12.58 -15.27
N LEU A 245 -14.87 11.66 -15.43
CA LEU A 245 -15.01 10.86 -16.65
C LEU A 245 -15.64 11.65 -17.79
N LEU A 246 -16.55 12.58 -17.48
CA LEU A 246 -17.12 13.50 -18.47
C LEU A 246 -16.08 14.50 -18.98
N GLU A 247 -15.24 15.05 -18.10
CA GLU A 247 -14.16 16.00 -18.47
C GLU A 247 -13.06 15.40 -19.36
N ARG A 248 -13.01 14.07 -19.49
CA ARG A 248 -12.04 13.35 -20.34
C ARG A 248 -12.58 12.97 -21.72
N ARG A 249 -13.88 13.14 -21.97
CA ARG A 249 -14.52 12.89 -23.27
C ARG A 249 -14.50 14.14 -24.12
#